data_AF-A0A2V6FMR6-F1
#
_entry.id   AF-A0A2V6FMR6-F1
#
_cell.length_a   1.000
_cell.length_b   1.000
_cell.length_c   1.000
_cell.angle_alpha   90.00
_cell.angle_beta   90.00
_cell.angle_gamma   90.00
#
_symmetry.space_group_name_H-M   'P 1'
#
loop_
_entity.id
_entity.type
_entity.pdbx_description
1 polymer ?
#
loop_
_entity_poly.entity_id
_entity_poly.type
_entity_poly.pdbx_seq_one_letter_code
_entity_poly.pdbx_strand_id
1 'polypeptide(L)'
;MKRFLYELNESWRIAVAQMRSNMTRSALTALGVIIGIIAVTLMGTAVNGISIGFDNSMSVLGDDVLYVTQWPWKQVDDWWNYRDRKKIKTEYAETLNRMIERT
;
A
#
# COMPACT_ATOMS: atom_id res chain seq x y z
N MET A 1 40.80 -20.27 17.21
CA MET A 1 40.05 -19.87 15.99
C MET A 1 40.16 -20.87 14.84
N LYS A 2 41.36 -21.26 14.37
CA LYS A 2 41.50 -22.21 13.24
C LYS A 2 40.78 -23.56 13.43
N ARG A 3 40.79 -24.08 14.66
CA ARG A 3 40.10 -25.33 15.03
C ARG A 3 38.57 -25.22 14.94
N PHE A 4 38.01 -24.10 15.38
CA PHE A 4 36.56 -23.85 15.30
C PHE A 4 36.08 -23.79 13.85
N LEU A 5 36.84 -23.12 12.96
CA LEU A 5 36.53 -23.09 11.52
C LEU A 5 36.62 -24.49 10.88
N TYR A 6 37.57 -25.31 11.32
CA TYR A 6 37.71 -26.68 10.84
C TYR A 6 36.53 -27.56 11.29
N GLU A 7 36.15 -27.51 12.57
CA GLU A 7 35.02 -28.25 13.12
C GLU A 7 33.68 -27.83 12.49
N LEU A 8 33.51 -26.53 12.19
CA LEU A 8 32.33 -26.04 11.45
C LEU A 8 32.26 -26.58 10.02
N ASN A 9 33.39 -26.61 9.31
CA ASN A 9 33.44 -27.13 7.93
C ASN A 9 33.18 -28.65 7.89
N GLU A 10 33.74 -29.39 8.85
CA GLU A 10 33.48 -30.83 9.04
C GLU A 10 31.98 -31.08 9.30
N SER A 11 31.39 -30.32 10.22
CA SER A 11 29.96 -30.42 10.58
C SER A 11 29.05 -30.10 9.40
N TRP A 12 29.37 -29.06 8.62
CA TRP A 12 28.65 -28.72 7.40
C TRP A 12 28.67 -29.84 6.37
N ARG A 13 29.86 -30.43 6.15
CA ARG A 13 30.03 -31.54 5.21
C ARG A 13 29.22 -32.76 5.63
N ILE A 14 29.20 -33.08 6.93
CA ILE A 14 28.39 -34.17 7.49
C ILE A 14 26.90 -33.89 7.29
N ALA A 15 26.43 -32.68 7.60
CA ALA A 15 25.03 -32.30 7.44
C ALA A 15 24.56 -32.44 5.98
N VAL A 16 25.36 -31.97 5.02
CA VAL A 16 25.05 -32.10 3.59
C VAL A 16 25.02 -33.56 3.14
N ALA A 17 25.93 -34.40 3.64
CA ALA A 17 25.93 -35.83 3.34
C ALA A 17 24.64 -36.52 3.87
N GLN A 18 24.21 -36.17 5.09
CA GLN A 18 22.97 -36.70 5.68
C GLN A 18 21.71 -36.25 4.95
N MET A 19 21.65 -34.99 4.53
CA MET A 19 20.54 -34.47 3.73
C MET A 19 20.42 -35.18 2.38
N ARG A 20 21.55 -35.48 1.72
CA ARG A 20 21.59 -36.24 0.47
C ARG A 20 21.21 -37.71 0.67
N SER A 21 21.58 -38.32 1.80
CA SER A 21 21.20 -39.69 2.14
C SER A 21 19.69 -39.85 2.32
N ASN A 22 18.98 -38.80 2.78
CA ASN A 22 17.53 -38.80 2.99
C ASN A 22 16.85 -37.70 2.15
N MET A 23 17.00 -37.78 0.82
CA MET A 23 16.61 -36.71 -0.10
C MET A 23 15.10 -36.37 -0.03
N THR A 24 14.22 -37.36 0.04
CA THR A 24 12.76 -37.15 0.10
C THR A 24 12.31 -36.44 1.37
N ARG A 25 12.76 -36.90 2.53
CA ARG A 25 12.40 -36.29 3.83
C ARG A 25 12.97 -34.86 3.94
N SER A 26 14.22 -34.67 3.56
CA SER A 26 14.89 -33.36 3.62
C SER A 26 14.26 -32.36 2.65
N ALA A 27 13.85 -32.81 1.45
CA ALA A 27 13.18 -31.94 0.48
C ALA A 27 11.77 -31.54 0.94
N LEU A 28 10.94 -32.48 1.40
CA LEU A 28 9.57 -32.19 1.85
C LEU A 28 9.55 -31.24 3.05
N THR A 29 10.48 -31.41 4.00
CA THR A 29 10.59 -30.52 5.16
C THR A 29 11.03 -29.10 4.77
N ALA A 30 12.03 -28.98 3.88
CA ALA A 30 12.45 -27.68 3.35
C ALA A 30 11.33 -26.98 2.56
N LEU A 31 10.61 -27.72 1.71
CA LEU A 31 9.48 -27.20 0.94
C LEU A 31 8.35 -26.69 1.84
N GLY A 32 8.02 -27.40 2.92
CA GLY A 32 7.00 -26.95 3.87
C GLY A 32 7.32 -25.58 4.47
N VAL A 33 8.57 -25.37 4.89
CA VAL A 33 9.03 -24.07 5.43
C VAL A 33 9.00 -22.98 4.35
N ILE A 34 9.49 -23.29 3.13
CA ILE A 34 9.49 -22.34 2.01
C ILE A 34 8.07 -21.89 1.66
N ILE A 35 7.14 -22.83 1.54
CA ILE A 35 5.73 -22.53 1.23
C ILE A 35 5.12 -21.69 2.35
N GLY A 36 5.39 -22.00 3.62
CA GLY A 36 4.89 -21.23 4.75
C GLY A 36 5.34 -19.77 4.72
N ILE A 37 6.64 -19.52 4.52
CA ILE A 37 7.19 -18.15 4.45
C ILE A 37 6.62 -17.39 3.25
N ILE A 38 6.54 -18.03 2.09
CA ILE A 38 5.99 -17.41 0.88
C ILE A 38 4.51 -17.07 1.07
N ALA A 39 3.70 -17.98 1.62
CA ALA A 39 2.26 -17.76 1.81
C ALA A 39 1.99 -16.54 2.72
N VAL A 40 2.67 -16.44 3.86
CA VAL A 40 2.48 -15.32 4.80
C VAL A 40 2.94 -13.99 4.19
N THR A 41 4.10 -13.99 3.52
CA THR A 41 4.66 -12.77 2.91
C THR A 41 3.80 -12.29 1.74
N LEU A 42 3.31 -13.22 0.92
CA LEU A 42 2.46 -12.92 -0.21
C LEU A 42 1.10 -12.38 0.26
N MET A 43 0.50 -12.99 1.28
CA MET A 43 -0.75 -12.49 1.86
C MET A 43 -0.58 -11.07 2.40
N GLY A 44 0.49 -10.79 3.16
CA GLY A 44 0.74 -9.44 3.67
C GLY A 44 0.91 -8.41 2.54
N THR A 45 1.65 -8.78 1.49
CA THR A 45 1.82 -7.92 0.31
C THR A 45 0.51 -7.73 -0.46
N ALA A 46 -0.28 -8.77 -0.62
CA ALA A 46 -1.57 -8.72 -1.31
C ALA A 46 -2.57 -7.84 -0.57
N VAL A 47 -2.68 -7.98 0.76
CA VAL A 47 -3.56 -7.14 1.59
C VAL A 47 -3.16 -5.67 1.51
N ASN A 48 -1.86 -5.37 1.61
CA ASN A 48 -1.37 -4.00 1.46
C ASN A 48 -1.64 -3.44 0.06
N GLY A 49 -1.43 -4.24 -0.99
CA GLY A 49 -1.73 -3.85 -2.37
C GLY A 49 -3.21 -3.53 -2.58
N ILE A 50 -4.11 -4.36 -2.03
CA ILE A 50 -5.56 -4.11 -2.07
C ILE A 50 -5.91 -2.83 -1.32
N SER A 51 -5.34 -2.62 -0.14
CA SER A 51 -5.62 -1.43 0.69
C SER A 51 -5.25 -0.15 -0.06
N ILE A 52 -4.06 -0.11 -0.68
CA ILE A 52 -3.64 1.02 -1.52
C ILE A 52 -4.58 1.25 -2.71
N GLY A 53 -5.00 0.17 -3.39
CA GLY A 53 -5.94 0.27 -4.50
C GLY A 53 -7.32 0.77 -4.07
N PHE A 54 -7.79 0.33 -2.92
CA PHE A 54 -9.04 0.76 -2.31
C PHE A 54 -8.98 2.22 -1.87
N ASP A 55 -7.91 2.64 -1.20
CA ASP A 55 -7.70 4.02 -0.77
C ASP A 55 -7.65 4.99 -1.97
N ASN A 56 -6.96 4.60 -3.05
CA ASN A 56 -6.95 5.38 -4.30
C ASN A 56 -8.31 5.42 -5.01
N SER A 57 -9.12 4.36 -4.89
CA SER A 57 -10.46 4.35 -5.47
C SER A 57 -11.42 5.20 -4.64
N MET A 58 -11.26 5.20 -3.31
CA MET A 58 -12.05 6.00 -2.40
C MET A 58 -11.61 7.47 -2.39
N SER A 59 -10.35 7.79 -2.69
CA SER A 59 -9.88 9.18 -2.79
C SER A 59 -10.56 9.97 -3.91
N VAL A 60 -11.05 9.31 -4.96
CA VAL A 60 -11.90 9.91 -6.00
C VAL A 60 -13.26 10.36 -5.43
N LEU A 61 -13.72 9.69 -4.39
CA LEU A 61 -14.90 10.06 -3.60
C LEU A 61 -14.53 10.83 -2.32
N GLY A 62 -13.23 11.13 -2.12
CA GLY A 62 -12.59 11.33 -0.82
C GLY A 62 -12.79 12.69 -0.15
N ASP A 63 -12.47 12.69 1.14
CA ASP A 63 -12.66 13.71 2.20
C ASP A 63 -12.10 15.13 1.90
N ASP A 64 -11.28 15.29 0.85
CA ASP A 64 -10.59 16.53 0.50
C ASP A 64 -11.15 17.18 -0.78
N VAL A 65 -12.48 17.12 -0.95
CA VAL A 65 -13.17 17.74 -2.09
C VAL A 65 -14.01 18.92 -1.61
N LEU A 66 -13.51 20.13 -1.86
CA LEU A 66 -14.26 21.36 -1.60
C LEU A 66 -15.21 21.67 -2.75
N TYR A 67 -16.51 21.47 -2.52
CA TYR A 67 -17.54 21.85 -3.48
C TYR A 67 -17.82 23.36 -3.42
N VAL A 68 -17.46 24.08 -4.48
CA VAL A 68 -17.76 25.51 -4.63
C VAL A 68 -18.79 25.70 -5.74
N THR A 69 -19.91 26.34 -5.40
CA THR A 69 -20.99 26.65 -6.35
C THR A 69 -21.45 28.08 -6.16
N GLN A 70 -22.08 28.63 -7.20
CA GLN A 70 -22.64 29.99 -7.18
C GLN A 70 -23.83 30.10 -6.22
N TRP A 71 -24.63 29.03 -6.14
CA TRP A 71 -25.86 28.99 -5.36
C TRP A 71 -25.65 28.28 -4.03
N PRO A 72 -26.13 28.87 -2.92
CA PRO A 72 -26.07 28.21 -1.63
C PRO A 72 -26.84 26.89 -1.64
N TRP A 73 -26.34 25.90 -0.89
CA TRP A 73 -26.98 24.58 -0.77
C TRP A 73 -28.18 24.60 0.17
N LYS A 74 -28.31 25.67 0.97
CA LYS A 74 -29.50 25.96 1.77
C LYS A 74 -30.52 26.70 0.93
N GLN A 75 -31.79 26.57 1.30
CA GLN A 75 -32.86 27.39 0.75
C GLN A 75 -32.64 28.85 1.16
N VAL A 76 -32.70 29.78 0.20
CA VAL A 76 -32.42 31.21 0.43
C VAL A 76 -33.52 32.06 -0.16
N ASP A 77 -34.11 32.90 0.69
CA ASP A 77 -35.16 33.86 0.30
C ASP A 77 -34.58 35.11 -0.37
N ASP A 78 -33.33 35.47 -0.06
CA ASP A 78 -32.62 36.64 -0.59
C ASP A 78 -31.97 36.41 -1.96
N TRP A 79 -32.69 35.77 -2.89
CA TRP A 79 -32.13 35.37 -4.20
C TRP A 79 -31.53 36.53 -5.01
N TRP A 80 -32.04 37.75 -4.81
CA TRP A 80 -31.53 38.97 -5.45
C TRP A 80 -30.03 39.21 -5.20
N ASN A 81 -29.52 38.85 -4.03
CA ASN A 81 -28.09 38.98 -3.67
C ASN A 81 -27.18 37.96 -4.38
N TYR A 82 -27.76 36.93 -4.98
CA TYR A 82 -27.04 35.83 -5.63
C TYR A 82 -27.11 35.89 -7.15
N ARG A 83 -28.11 36.62 -7.68
CA ARG A 83 -28.35 36.76 -9.12
C ARG A 83 -27.15 37.31 -9.89
N ASP A 84 -26.48 38.32 -9.34
CA ASP A 84 -25.40 39.04 -10.04
C ASP A 84 -23.99 38.48 -9.71
N ARG A 85 -23.92 37.30 -9.06
CA ARG A 85 -22.64 36.62 -8.78
C ARG A 85 -22.00 36.14 -10.08
N LYS A 86 -20.68 36.28 -10.19
CA LYS A 86 -19.92 35.78 -11.35
C LYS A 86 -20.00 34.25 -11.42
N LYS A 87 -20.07 33.73 -12.65
CA LYS A 87 -20.02 32.29 -12.91
C LYS A 87 -18.68 31.72 -12.44
N ILE A 88 -18.72 30.63 -11.69
CA ILE A 88 -17.53 29.89 -11.28
C ILE A 88 -17.03 29.12 -12.50
N LYS A 89 -15.73 29.26 -12.78
CA LYS A 89 -15.06 28.54 -13.86
C LYS A 89 -14.11 27.50 -13.27
N THR A 90 -13.97 26.38 -13.98
CA THR A 90 -13.05 25.30 -13.64
C THR A 90 -11.59 25.73 -13.63
N GLU A 91 -11.22 26.79 -14.37
CA GLU A 91 -9.85 27.35 -14.39
C GLU A 91 -9.36 27.84 -13.01
N TYR A 92 -10.28 28.13 -12.07
CA TYR A 92 -9.92 28.58 -10.72
C TYR A 92 -9.43 27.45 -9.81
N ALA A 93 -9.74 26.19 -10.14
CA ALA A 93 -9.39 25.03 -9.32
C ALA A 93 -7.88 24.89 -9.11
N GLU A 94 -7.07 25.05 -10.17
CA GLU A 94 -5.61 24.96 -10.07
C GLU A 94 -5.01 26.02 -9.14
N THR A 95 -5.53 27.24 -9.18
CA THR A 95 -5.02 28.33 -8.36
C THR A 95 -5.41 28.13 -6.89
N LEU A 96 -6.63 27.65 -6.62
CA LEU A 96 -7.09 27.33 -5.28
C LEU A 96 -6.27 26.18 -4.67
N ASN A 97 -6.05 25.10 -5.41
CA ASN A 97 -5.23 23.98 -4.93
C ASN A 97 -3.81 24.44 -4.57
N ARG A 98 -3.18 25.28 -5.40
CA ARG A 98 -1.86 25.87 -5.10
C ARG A 98 -1.84 26.75 -3.85
N MET A 99 -2.95 27.42 -3.52
CA MET A 99 -3.03 28.26 -2.32
C MET A 99 -3.21 27.40 -1.06
N ILE A 100 -4.03 26.36 -1.14
CA ILE A 100 -4.29 25.41 -0.06
C ILE A 100 -3.00 24.64 0.28
N GLU A 101 -2.25 24.16 -0.72
CA GLU A 101 -0.98 23.45 -0.52
C GLU A 101 0.13 24.29 0.15
N ARG A 102 0.02 25.64 0.11
CA ARG A 102 1.00 26.56 0.70
C ARG A 102 0.68 26.96 2.14
N THR A 103 -0.50 26.60 2.65
CA THR A 103 -0.96 26.93 4.00
C THR A 103 -0.62 25.80 4.95
#